data_AF-A0A964GAR7-F1
#
_entry.id   AF-A0A964GAR7-F1
#
_cell.length_a   1.000
_cell.length_b   1.000
_cell.length_c   1.000
_cell.angle_alpha   90.00
_cell.angle_beta   90.00
_cell.angle_gamma   90.00
#
_symmetry.space_group_name_H-M   'P 1'
#
loop_
_entity.id
_entity.type
_entity.pdbx_description
1 polymer ?
#
loop_
_entity_poly.entity_id
_entity_poly.type
_entity_poly.pdbx_seq_one_letter_code
_entity_poly.pdbx_strand_id
1 'polypeptide(L)'
;MTPRFEGYKKSPDGFGTVTYEVLHPKGASIEITRSLFEGDVLRITSVRNTPDPALEKARGIRLYDGNKKLFDGYLRAPDYRRGSNKYRTLTTGIYDWRKELEAIYITESAGSTESYVDRSIDFILANLCRIANSAGVVKKQIYKYDPARLPYHPSFFETELISPTFTNTIWDAFTELTKQMDIMEISRTGQWAIKVDSLQDDNYIYIIPQMVSIDTVIFGDFEVGAGFGDFFTHPYGLMLWAKTLEDITSSDITLTITYTDQGGANPNTATIMIPRDTPKGSYFPIPLEPADKLVKDVTNITGSGGGTGNTVRVEGKSARTLPDWKLQPPKDIGKDYKKLLNHVIVKGRGTLKTQTLGEIPLLGTEELAASAGGSSTLLIDADAFFQTWSVKSGDLVKNITKNQKCSVVSVDGETQLTTTPLAATFWGDGDLYEMDIGKSISSNDLYINTT
;
A
#
# COMPACT_ATOMS: atom_id res chain seq x y z
N MET A 1 6.12 -8.55 -25.08
CA MET A 1 7.02 -9.70 -24.88
C MET A 1 6.22 -10.84 -24.27
N THR A 2 6.67 -12.09 -24.39
CA THR A 2 6.01 -13.22 -23.72
C THR A 2 6.52 -13.29 -22.28
N PRO A 3 5.64 -13.36 -21.26
CA PRO A 3 6.08 -13.48 -19.87
C PRO A 3 6.92 -14.76 -19.69
N ARG A 4 7.99 -14.67 -18.91
CA ARG A 4 8.86 -15.80 -18.58
C ARG A 4 8.45 -16.34 -17.21
N PHE A 5 8.05 -17.60 -17.20
CA PHE A 5 7.63 -18.31 -15.99
C PHE A 5 8.73 -19.27 -15.59
N GLU A 6 9.14 -19.25 -14.33
CA GLU A 6 10.26 -20.01 -13.81
C GLU A 6 9.83 -20.82 -12.60
N GLY A 7 10.21 -22.10 -12.55
CA GLY A 7 9.95 -22.99 -11.44
C GLY A 7 11.24 -23.43 -10.77
N TYR A 8 11.23 -23.50 -9.44
CA TYR A 8 12.35 -24.02 -8.69
C TYR A 8 12.61 -25.49 -9.05
N LYS A 9 13.89 -25.81 -9.28
CA LYS A 9 14.38 -27.17 -9.51
C LYS A 9 15.45 -27.50 -8.47
N LYS A 10 15.14 -28.43 -7.57
CA LYS A 10 16.13 -28.96 -6.63
C LYS A 10 17.22 -29.69 -7.42
N SER A 11 18.48 -29.45 -7.06
CA SER A 11 19.60 -30.18 -7.65
C SER A 11 19.42 -31.70 -7.45
N PRO A 12 19.71 -32.54 -8.46
CA PRO A 12 19.56 -33.99 -8.36
C PRO A 12 20.37 -34.63 -7.22
N ASP A 13 21.51 -34.03 -6.87
CA ASP A 13 22.41 -34.49 -5.81
C ASP A 13 21.98 -34.06 -4.40
N GLY A 14 20.95 -33.21 -4.28
CA GLY A 14 20.52 -32.64 -2.99
C GLY A 14 21.52 -31.66 -2.36
N PHE A 15 22.69 -31.47 -2.95
CA PHE A 15 23.82 -30.67 -2.46
C PHE A 15 24.43 -29.91 -3.64
N GLY A 16 23.81 -28.81 -4.08
CA GLY A 16 24.33 -28.08 -5.23
C GLY A 16 23.43 -26.95 -5.68
N THR A 17 24.05 -25.93 -6.25
CA THR A 17 23.51 -24.61 -6.63
C THR A 17 22.04 -24.60 -7.06
N VAL A 18 21.30 -23.74 -6.37
CA VAL A 18 19.87 -23.53 -6.53
C VAL A 18 19.58 -22.91 -7.91
N THR A 19 18.86 -23.62 -8.79
CA THR A 19 18.53 -23.14 -10.14
C THR A 19 17.02 -23.11 -10.39
N TYR A 20 16.62 -22.20 -11.27
CA TYR A 20 15.26 -22.09 -11.79
C TYR A 20 15.23 -22.62 -13.22
N GLU A 21 14.20 -23.38 -13.55
CA GLU A 21 13.94 -23.83 -14.93
C GLU A 21 12.76 -23.05 -15.53
N VAL A 22 12.87 -22.67 -16.80
CA VAL A 22 11.76 -22.01 -17.51
C VAL A 22 10.64 -23.02 -17.71
N LEU A 23 9.43 -22.69 -17.23
CA LEU A 23 8.24 -23.47 -17.46
C LEU A 23 7.39 -22.81 -18.56
N HIS A 24 6.67 -23.65 -19.29
CA HIS A 24 5.80 -23.21 -20.37
C HIS A 24 4.36 -23.64 -20.07
N PRO A 25 3.61 -22.88 -19.23
CA PRO A 25 2.22 -23.18 -18.94
C PRO A 25 1.34 -22.88 -20.16
N LYS A 26 1.39 -23.76 -21.16
CA LYS A 26 0.71 -23.60 -22.45
C LYS A 26 -0.81 -23.52 -22.23
N GLY A 27 -1.44 -22.48 -22.81
CA GLY A 27 -2.89 -22.29 -22.73
C GLY A 27 -3.40 -21.96 -21.32
N ALA A 28 -2.55 -21.47 -20.43
CA ALA A 28 -2.95 -20.98 -19.12
C ALA A 28 -3.24 -19.47 -19.15
N SER A 29 -4.27 -19.05 -18.42
CA SER A 29 -4.45 -17.65 -18.02
C SER A 29 -3.76 -17.43 -16.68
N ILE A 30 -3.06 -16.30 -16.57
CA ILE A 30 -2.34 -15.89 -15.37
C ILE A 30 -2.95 -14.59 -14.86
N GLU A 31 -3.25 -14.54 -13.57
CA GLU A 31 -3.79 -13.39 -12.86
C GLU A 31 -2.94 -13.14 -11.60
N ILE A 32 -2.59 -11.89 -11.32
CA ILE A 32 -1.87 -11.51 -10.09
C ILE A 32 -2.76 -10.56 -9.29
N THR A 33 -3.09 -10.96 -8.08
CA THR A 33 -3.69 -10.11 -7.05
C THR A 33 -2.59 -9.69 -6.09
N ARG A 34 -2.52 -8.40 -5.75
CA ARG A 34 -1.52 -7.89 -4.80
C ARG A 34 -2.20 -7.29 -3.59
N SER A 35 -1.73 -7.64 -2.39
CA SER A 35 -2.29 -7.13 -1.15
C SER A 35 -1.19 -6.99 -0.11
N LEU A 36 -1.16 -5.82 0.54
CA LEU A 36 -0.21 -5.60 1.63
C LEU A 36 -0.55 -6.45 2.86
N PHE A 37 -1.83 -6.70 3.09
CA PHE A 37 -2.35 -7.36 4.30
C PHE A 37 -2.73 -8.82 4.09
N GLU A 38 -2.83 -9.29 2.85
CA GLU A 38 -3.12 -10.70 2.55
C GLU A 38 -1.95 -11.39 1.82
N GLY A 39 -0.96 -10.61 1.37
CA GLY A 39 0.12 -11.08 0.52
C GLY A 39 -0.27 -11.08 -0.97
N ASP A 40 0.72 -11.27 -1.83
CA ASP A 40 0.47 -11.40 -3.26
C ASP A 40 0.00 -12.83 -3.60
N VAL A 41 -0.94 -12.95 -4.53
CA VAL A 41 -1.45 -14.22 -5.05
C VAL A 41 -1.40 -14.23 -6.57
N LEU A 42 -0.71 -15.22 -7.12
CA LEU A 42 -0.65 -15.51 -8.55
C LEU A 42 -1.54 -16.71 -8.85
N ARG A 43 -2.66 -16.48 -9.53
CA ARG A 43 -3.59 -17.52 -9.95
C ARG A 43 -3.27 -17.97 -11.37
N ILE A 44 -3.20 -19.28 -11.55
CA ILE A 44 -3.04 -19.92 -12.86
C ILE A 44 -4.26 -20.80 -13.12
N THR A 45 -4.94 -20.53 -14.23
CA THR A 45 -6.06 -21.34 -14.70
C THR A 45 -5.74 -21.91 -16.08
N SER A 46 -5.95 -23.21 -16.28
CA SER A 46 -5.71 -23.87 -17.56
C SER A 46 -6.72 -24.99 -17.77
N VAL A 47 -7.20 -25.14 -19.01
CA VAL A 47 -8.06 -26.26 -19.42
C VAL A 47 -7.23 -27.19 -20.30
N ARG A 48 -7.07 -28.45 -19.87
CA ARG A 48 -6.19 -29.42 -20.56
C ARG A 48 -6.62 -30.86 -20.38
N ASN A 49 -6.26 -31.70 -21.34
CA ASN A 49 -6.56 -33.14 -21.37
C ASN A 49 -5.56 -33.99 -20.56
N THR A 50 -4.34 -33.49 -20.34
CA THR A 50 -3.31 -34.14 -19.53
C THR A 50 -2.84 -33.23 -18.39
N PRO A 51 -2.48 -33.78 -17.23
CA PRO A 51 -1.83 -33.01 -16.17
C PRO A 51 -0.47 -32.47 -16.63
N ASP A 52 0.02 -31.44 -15.94
CA ASP A 52 1.32 -30.83 -16.23
C ASP A 52 2.26 -31.06 -15.04
N PRO A 53 3.21 -32.00 -15.19
CA PRO A 53 4.12 -32.37 -14.11
C PRO A 53 4.92 -31.20 -13.55
N ALA A 54 5.10 -30.11 -14.32
CA ALA A 54 5.80 -28.92 -13.84
C ALA A 54 4.99 -28.20 -12.76
N LEU A 55 3.66 -28.13 -12.92
CA LEU A 55 2.74 -27.44 -12.02
C LEU A 55 2.16 -28.35 -10.93
N GLU A 56 2.49 -29.65 -10.93
CA GLU A 56 2.04 -30.63 -9.92
C GLU A 56 2.84 -30.62 -8.62
N LYS A 57 4.07 -30.10 -8.65
CA LYS A 57 4.97 -30.18 -7.49
C LYS A 57 4.97 -28.87 -6.74
N ALA A 58 4.89 -28.95 -5.42
CA ALA A 58 5.05 -27.78 -4.57
C ALA A 58 6.47 -27.24 -4.69
N ARG A 59 6.62 -25.97 -5.07
CA ARG A 59 7.91 -25.35 -5.40
C ARG A 59 7.82 -23.83 -5.44
N GLY A 60 8.98 -23.17 -5.33
CA GLY A 60 9.08 -21.74 -5.62
C GLY A 60 8.79 -21.45 -7.09
N ILE A 61 8.09 -20.35 -7.37
CA ILE A 61 7.74 -19.88 -8.70
C ILE A 61 8.13 -18.42 -8.84
N ARG A 62 8.67 -18.07 -10.01
CA ARG A 62 8.89 -16.68 -10.41
C ARG A 62 8.19 -16.39 -11.74
N LEU A 63 7.70 -15.17 -11.86
CA LEU A 63 7.13 -14.63 -13.08
C LEU A 63 7.86 -13.35 -13.44
N TYR A 64 8.27 -13.24 -14.70
CA TYR A 64 8.94 -12.08 -15.25
C TYR A 64 8.20 -11.56 -16.50
N ASP A 65 8.22 -10.24 -16.68
CA ASP A 65 7.95 -9.59 -17.97
C ASP A 65 9.22 -8.89 -18.44
N GLY A 66 9.82 -9.44 -19.50
CA GLY A 66 11.19 -9.12 -19.88
C GLY A 66 12.17 -9.42 -18.73
N ASN A 67 12.86 -8.39 -18.26
CA ASN A 67 13.79 -8.48 -17.12
C ASN A 67 13.14 -8.06 -15.78
N LYS A 68 11.87 -7.64 -15.79
CA LYS A 68 11.17 -7.18 -14.59
C LYS A 68 10.51 -8.37 -13.90
N LYS A 69 10.88 -8.65 -12.66
CA LYS A 69 10.19 -9.64 -11.83
C LYS A 69 8.82 -9.11 -11.41
N LEU A 70 7.76 -9.84 -11.77
CA LEU A 70 6.36 -9.51 -11.48
C LEU A 70 5.79 -10.30 -10.32
N PHE A 71 6.31 -11.48 -10.03
CA PHE A 71 5.87 -12.31 -8.90
C PHE A 71 7.00 -13.26 -8.49
N ASP A 72 7.10 -13.52 -7.20
CA ASP A 72 8.05 -14.47 -6.63
C ASP A 72 7.45 -15.03 -5.33
N GLY A 73 7.14 -16.33 -5.33
CA GLY A 73 6.39 -16.98 -4.26
C GLY A 73 6.40 -18.51 -4.35
N TYR A 74 5.48 -19.14 -3.65
CA TYR A 74 5.40 -20.59 -3.45
C TYR A 74 4.08 -21.17 -3.98
N LEU A 75 4.22 -22.18 -4.86
CA LEU A 75 3.12 -23.02 -5.30
C LEU A 75 2.86 -24.10 -4.24
N ARG A 76 1.75 -23.99 -3.51
CA ARG A 76 1.22 -25.07 -2.68
C ARG A 76 0.33 -25.94 -3.58
N ALA A 77 0.41 -27.26 -3.45
CA ALA A 77 -0.10 -28.26 -4.40
C ALA A 77 -1.39 -27.85 -5.17
N PRO A 78 -1.42 -28.04 -6.50
CA PRO A 78 -2.54 -27.57 -7.34
C PRO A 78 -3.88 -28.28 -7.07
N ASP A 79 -4.99 -27.54 -7.19
CA ASP A 79 -6.34 -28.13 -7.24
C ASP A 79 -6.70 -28.54 -8.68
N TYR A 80 -6.84 -29.84 -8.90
CA TYR A 80 -7.32 -30.41 -10.16
C TYR A 80 -8.77 -30.86 -10.03
N ARG A 81 -9.68 -30.08 -10.61
CA ARG A 81 -11.08 -30.48 -10.70
C ARG A 81 -11.33 -31.25 -12.00
N ARG A 82 -11.86 -32.47 -11.85
CA ARG A 82 -12.22 -33.32 -12.99
C ARG A 82 -13.48 -32.77 -13.64
N GLY A 83 -13.39 -32.37 -14.90
CA GLY A 83 -14.55 -32.02 -15.72
C GLY A 83 -15.31 -33.27 -16.17
N SER A 84 -16.52 -33.05 -16.71
CA SER A 84 -17.40 -34.10 -17.26
C SER A 84 -16.87 -34.74 -18.56
N ASN A 85 -15.94 -34.07 -19.25
CA ASN A 85 -15.20 -34.62 -20.40
C ASN A 85 -13.74 -34.88 -20.02
N LYS A 86 -12.95 -35.57 -20.87
CA LYS A 86 -11.50 -35.86 -20.65
C LYS A 86 -10.63 -34.62 -20.36
N TYR A 87 -11.20 -33.41 -20.35
CA TYR A 87 -10.59 -32.15 -19.96
C TYR A 87 -10.66 -31.94 -18.44
N ARG A 88 -9.52 -31.57 -17.86
CA ARG A 88 -9.36 -31.16 -16.47
C ARG A 88 -9.14 -29.66 -16.45
N THR A 89 -9.85 -28.96 -15.58
CA THR A 89 -9.55 -27.56 -15.27
C THR A 89 -8.57 -27.56 -14.13
N LEU A 90 -7.33 -27.13 -14.40
CA LEU A 90 -6.40 -26.73 -13.35
C LEU A 90 -6.78 -25.32 -12.91
N THR A 91 -6.99 -25.13 -11.61
CA THR A 91 -6.90 -23.81 -10.99
C THR A 91 -5.93 -23.92 -9.83
N THR A 92 -4.85 -23.15 -9.85
CA THR A 92 -3.89 -23.14 -8.75
C THR A 92 -3.56 -21.73 -8.32
N GLY A 93 -3.50 -21.54 -7.01
CA GLY A 93 -2.99 -20.33 -6.37
C GLY A 93 -1.54 -20.52 -5.99
N ILE A 94 -0.70 -19.59 -6.38
CA ILE A 94 0.68 -19.46 -5.95
C ILE A 94 0.70 -18.26 -5.03
N TYR A 95 1.10 -18.49 -3.80
CA TYR A 95 1.08 -17.45 -2.77
C TYR A 95 2.46 -16.85 -2.65
N ASP A 96 2.55 -15.62 -2.18
CA ASP A 96 3.83 -15.02 -1.83
C ASP A 96 4.53 -15.78 -0.68
N TRP A 97 5.72 -15.32 -0.36
CA TRP A 97 6.55 -15.91 0.68
C TRP A 97 5.99 -15.74 2.09
N ARG A 98 5.01 -14.84 2.31
CA ARG A 98 4.30 -14.76 3.59
C ARG A 98 3.62 -16.06 3.96
N LYS A 99 2.97 -16.75 3.00
CA LYS A 99 2.31 -18.04 3.30
C LYS A 99 3.27 -19.12 3.79
N GLU A 100 4.56 -19.00 3.47
CA GLU A 100 5.58 -19.85 4.08
C GLU A 100 5.81 -19.46 5.55
N LEU A 101 5.92 -18.17 5.86
CA LEU A 101 6.09 -17.67 7.23
C LEU A 101 4.91 -18.04 8.15
N GLU A 102 3.69 -18.11 7.62
CA GLU A 102 2.49 -18.62 8.31
C GLU A 102 2.54 -20.13 8.59
N ALA A 103 3.47 -20.87 7.98
CA ALA A 103 3.63 -22.31 8.18
C ALA A 103 4.86 -22.68 9.03
N ILE A 104 5.77 -21.72 9.27
CA ILE A 104 6.97 -21.93 10.08
C ILE A 104 6.63 -21.64 11.54
N TYR A 105 6.53 -22.69 12.34
CA TYR A 105 6.34 -22.56 13.78
C TYR A 105 7.62 -22.11 14.47
N ILE A 106 7.49 -21.23 15.45
CA ILE A 106 8.53 -20.90 16.42
C ILE A 106 8.55 -22.05 17.43
N THR A 107 9.01 -23.23 17.02
CA THR A 107 9.06 -24.41 17.89
C THR A 107 10.17 -24.29 18.93
N GLU A 108 9.84 -24.76 20.14
CA GLU A 108 10.63 -24.91 21.37
C GLU A 108 11.85 -25.85 21.25
N SER A 109 12.59 -25.86 20.14
CA SER A 109 13.71 -26.79 19.94
C SER A 109 14.95 -26.50 20.82
N ALA A 110 14.76 -25.79 21.94
CA ALA A 110 15.69 -25.67 23.06
C ALA A 110 14.98 -25.28 24.38
N GLY A 111 13.82 -25.88 24.71
CA GLY A 111 13.29 -25.89 26.09
C GLY A 111 13.04 -24.53 26.77
N SER A 112 12.91 -23.45 26.00
CA SER A 112 12.58 -22.12 26.48
C SER A 112 11.72 -21.43 25.43
N THR A 113 10.62 -20.81 25.85
CA THR A 113 9.99 -19.73 25.11
C THR A 113 11.11 -18.74 24.74
N GLU A 114 11.36 -18.44 23.46
CA GLU A 114 12.33 -17.40 23.12
C GLU A 114 11.80 -16.09 23.72
N SER A 115 12.36 -15.71 24.86
CA SER A 115 12.03 -14.48 25.55
C SER A 115 12.73 -13.35 24.82
N TYR A 116 11.95 -12.48 24.18
CA TYR A 116 12.44 -11.25 23.58
C TYR A 116 12.38 -10.06 24.54
N VAL A 117 12.28 -10.34 25.83
CA VAL A 117 12.37 -9.33 26.89
C VAL A 117 13.70 -8.60 26.78
N ASP A 118 13.65 -7.26 26.86
CA ASP A 118 14.80 -6.35 26.77
C ASP A 118 15.58 -6.51 25.45
N ARG A 119 14.89 -6.88 24.37
CA ARG A 119 15.46 -6.92 23.02
C ARG A 119 14.91 -5.78 22.18
N SER A 120 15.79 -5.17 21.38
CA SER A 120 15.39 -4.16 20.41
C SER A 120 14.54 -4.76 19.29
N ILE A 121 13.69 -3.92 18.66
CA ILE A 121 12.91 -4.31 17.49
C ILE A 121 13.83 -4.80 16.36
N ASP A 122 14.97 -4.15 16.15
CA ASP A 122 16.02 -4.58 15.20
C ASP A 122 16.49 -6.02 15.45
N PHE A 123 16.78 -6.35 16.72
CA PHE A 123 17.21 -7.70 17.09
C PHE A 123 16.12 -8.74 16.80
N ILE A 124 14.88 -8.42 17.17
CA ILE A 124 13.73 -9.32 16.99
C ILE A 124 13.52 -9.63 15.50
N LEU A 125 13.47 -8.60 14.65
CA LEU A 125 13.26 -8.75 13.21
C LEU A 125 14.38 -9.58 12.55
N ALA A 126 15.64 -9.32 12.93
CA ALA A 126 16.78 -10.07 12.44
C ALA A 126 16.73 -11.54 12.89
N ASN A 127 16.38 -11.82 14.15
CA ASN A 127 16.31 -13.17 14.68
C ASN A 127 15.16 -13.98 14.06
N LEU A 128 13.98 -13.38 13.87
CA LEU A 128 12.85 -14.01 13.18
C LEU A 128 13.22 -14.39 11.73
N CYS A 129 13.94 -13.52 11.01
CA CYS A 129 14.47 -13.87 9.68
C CYS A 129 15.46 -15.05 9.73
N ARG A 130 16.35 -15.08 10.72
CA ARG A 130 17.29 -16.19 10.93
C ARG A 130 16.55 -17.51 11.15
N ILE A 131 15.56 -17.54 12.03
CA ILE A 131 14.76 -18.74 12.32
C ILE A 131 14.00 -19.18 11.06
N ALA A 132 13.38 -18.25 10.34
CA ALA A 132 12.69 -18.54 9.09
C ALA A 132 13.61 -19.17 8.03
N ASN A 133 14.88 -18.74 7.96
CA ASN A 133 15.87 -19.33 7.07
C ASN A 133 16.33 -20.73 7.49
N SER A 134 16.34 -21.03 8.79
CA SER A 134 16.72 -22.34 9.32
C SER A 134 15.60 -23.38 9.19
N ALA A 135 14.34 -22.95 9.31
CA ALA A 135 13.17 -23.85 9.33
C ALA A 135 12.36 -23.86 8.03
N GLY A 136 12.57 -22.88 7.14
CA GLY A 136 11.82 -22.74 5.90
C GLY A 136 12.13 -23.80 4.84
N VAL A 137 11.36 -23.79 3.76
CA VAL A 137 11.62 -24.64 2.60
C VAL A 137 12.96 -24.29 1.97
N VAL A 138 13.62 -25.28 1.37
CA VAL A 138 14.85 -25.05 0.60
C VAL A 138 14.51 -24.18 -0.61
N LYS A 139 15.08 -22.98 -0.65
CA LYS A 139 14.91 -21.99 -1.72
C LYS A 139 16.21 -21.22 -1.95
N LYS A 140 16.29 -20.51 -3.07
CA LYS A 140 17.49 -19.72 -3.43
C LYS A 140 17.59 -18.46 -2.59
N GLN A 141 16.44 -17.84 -2.32
CA GLN A 141 16.37 -16.60 -1.57
C GLN A 141 16.33 -16.86 -0.08
N ILE A 142 17.05 -16.05 0.67
CA ILE A 142 16.95 -16.03 2.13
C ILE A 142 16.14 -14.81 2.59
N TYR A 143 15.38 -14.98 3.67
CA TYR A 143 14.74 -13.89 4.38
C TYR A 143 15.81 -12.95 4.93
N LYS A 144 15.65 -11.65 4.68
CA LYS A 144 16.59 -10.64 5.14
C LYS A 144 15.83 -9.45 5.72
N TYR A 145 16.18 -9.11 6.96
CA TYR A 145 15.92 -7.80 7.53
C TYR A 145 17.08 -6.86 7.18
N ASP A 146 16.78 -5.65 6.71
CA ASP A 146 17.79 -4.70 6.23
C ASP A 146 17.43 -3.28 6.68
N PRO A 147 18.02 -2.80 7.80
CA PRO A 147 17.71 -1.50 8.38
C PRO A 147 17.90 -0.32 7.42
N ALA A 148 18.83 -0.42 6.47
CA ALA A 148 19.11 0.62 5.48
C ALA A 148 17.94 0.86 4.50
N ARG A 149 16.91 0.01 4.53
CA ARG A 149 15.71 0.11 3.70
C ARG A 149 14.51 0.68 4.47
N LEU A 150 14.68 1.05 5.73
CA LEU A 150 13.60 1.51 6.59
C LEU A 150 13.55 3.04 6.61
N PRO A 151 12.38 3.65 6.34
CA PRO A 151 12.25 5.11 6.34
C PRO A 151 12.34 5.76 7.73
N TYR A 152 12.28 4.99 8.82
CA TYR A 152 12.24 5.48 10.22
C TYR A 152 13.38 4.95 11.11
N HIS A 153 14.45 4.42 10.51
CA HIS A 153 15.66 4.00 11.23
C HIS A 153 16.57 5.21 11.51
N PRO A 154 17.29 5.28 12.65
CA PRO A 154 17.45 4.26 13.70
C PRO A 154 16.52 4.36 14.91
N SER A 155 16.11 5.57 15.31
CA SER A 155 15.69 5.86 16.70
C SER A 155 14.49 5.06 17.20
N PHE A 156 13.55 4.68 16.33
CA PHE A 156 12.38 3.88 16.74
C PHE A 156 12.73 2.39 16.90
N PHE A 157 13.53 1.84 15.98
CA PHE A 157 13.81 0.40 15.90
C PHE A 157 14.86 -0.09 16.90
N GLU A 158 15.63 0.82 17.48
CA GLU A 158 16.55 0.53 18.58
C GLU A 158 15.82 0.38 19.93
N THR A 159 14.52 0.72 20.00
CA THR A 159 13.75 0.65 21.25
C THR A 159 13.56 -0.79 21.72
N GLU A 160 13.80 -1.04 23.01
CA GLU A 160 13.60 -2.33 23.65
C GLU A 160 12.13 -2.58 24.00
N LEU A 161 11.68 -3.81 23.78
CA LEU A 161 10.33 -4.24 24.13
C LEU A 161 10.34 -4.94 25.50
N ILE A 162 9.44 -4.51 26.39
CA ILE A 162 9.42 -4.95 27.79
C ILE A 162 8.94 -6.41 27.92
N SER A 163 8.10 -6.93 27.01
CA SER A 163 7.70 -8.36 27.08
C SER A 163 7.03 -8.93 25.81
N PRO A 164 7.72 -9.06 24.67
CA PRO A 164 7.19 -9.88 23.58
C PRO A 164 7.39 -11.35 23.90
N THR A 165 6.31 -12.03 24.21
CA THR A 165 6.25 -13.49 24.04
C THR A 165 5.53 -13.77 22.73
N PHE A 166 6.28 -14.21 21.73
CA PHE A 166 5.69 -14.63 20.47
C PHE A 166 5.33 -16.11 20.54
N THR A 167 4.09 -16.42 20.19
CA THR A 167 3.60 -17.80 20.12
C THR A 167 3.21 -18.13 18.69
N ASN A 168 3.20 -19.41 18.36
CA ASN A 168 2.77 -19.96 17.07
C ASN A 168 3.81 -19.81 15.95
N THR A 169 3.56 -18.95 14.95
CA THR A 169 4.33 -18.93 13.70
C THR A 169 5.21 -17.68 13.58
N ILE A 170 6.16 -17.71 12.65
CA ILE A 170 6.99 -16.53 12.35
C ILE A 170 6.11 -15.35 11.90
N TRP A 171 5.06 -15.62 11.12
CA TRP A 171 4.14 -14.57 10.71
C TRP A 171 3.32 -13.99 11.87
N ASP A 172 2.90 -14.83 12.82
CA ASP A 172 2.20 -14.37 14.02
C ASP A 172 3.11 -13.48 14.88
N ALA A 173 4.40 -13.85 15.01
CA ALA A 173 5.38 -13.03 15.72
C ALA A 173 5.59 -11.66 15.06
N PHE A 174 5.69 -11.62 13.74
CA PHE A 174 5.76 -10.38 12.98
C PHE A 174 4.52 -9.51 13.18
N THR A 175 3.33 -10.13 13.18
CA THR A 175 2.06 -9.43 13.39
C THR A 175 1.93 -8.90 14.82
N GLU A 176 2.38 -9.66 15.81
CA GLU A 176 2.36 -9.24 17.21
C GLU A 176 3.36 -8.11 17.47
N LEU A 177 4.56 -8.20 16.87
CA LEU A 177 5.55 -7.14 16.91
C LEU A 177 4.99 -5.82 16.37
N THR A 178 4.28 -5.84 15.24
CA THR A 178 3.65 -4.62 14.71
C THR A 178 2.61 -4.01 15.65
N LYS A 179 1.85 -4.82 16.39
CA LYS A 179 0.91 -4.29 17.41
C LYS A 179 1.65 -3.61 18.56
N GLN A 180 2.79 -4.16 18.98
CA GLN A 180 3.61 -3.52 20.02
C GLN A 180 4.21 -2.20 19.50
N MET A 181 4.68 -2.18 18.25
CA MET A 181 5.14 -0.96 17.59
C MET A 181 4.01 0.09 17.49
N ASP A 182 2.77 -0.32 17.20
CA ASP A 182 1.60 0.57 17.19
C ASP A 182 1.30 1.18 18.57
N ILE A 183 1.46 0.41 19.64
CA ILE A 183 1.28 0.90 21.01
C ILE A 183 2.35 1.96 21.35
N MET A 184 3.58 1.75 20.90
CA MET A 184 4.72 2.63 21.16
C MET A 184 4.77 3.88 20.29
N GLU A 185 4.09 3.87 19.14
CA GLU A 185 4.07 5.01 18.22
C GLU A 185 3.22 6.14 18.83
N ILE A 186 3.91 7.11 19.46
CA ILE A 186 3.28 8.22 20.19
C ILE A 186 2.47 9.13 19.24
N SER A 187 2.92 9.31 17.99
CA SER A 187 2.26 10.21 17.03
C SER A 187 0.99 9.63 16.41
N ARG A 188 0.83 8.29 16.43
CA ARG A 188 -0.28 7.51 15.86
C ARG A 188 -0.73 7.98 14.46
N THR A 189 0.22 8.40 13.63
CA THR A 189 -0.01 8.87 12.26
C THR A 189 -0.25 7.73 11.27
N GLY A 190 -0.08 6.48 11.70
CA GLY A 190 -0.34 5.27 10.92
C GLY A 190 -0.36 4.01 11.77
N GLN A 191 -0.48 2.86 11.11
CA GLN A 191 -0.32 1.53 11.68
C GLN A 191 0.91 0.86 11.07
N TRP A 192 1.67 0.13 11.88
CA TRP A 192 2.77 -0.69 11.44
C TRP A 192 2.25 -1.95 10.75
N ALA A 193 2.82 -2.24 9.59
CA ALA A 193 2.59 -3.48 8.87
C ALA A 193 3.92 -4.06 8.38
N ILE A 194 3.96 -5.37 8.19
CA ILE A 194 5.11 -6.07 7.62
C ILE A 194 4.88 -6.30 6.14
N LYS A 195 5.74 -5.75 5.30
CA LYS A 195 5.82 -6.04 3.88
C LYS A 195 6.84 -7.14 3.63
N VAL A 196 6.42 -8.21 2.95
CA VAL A 196 7.31 -9.27 2.44
C VAL A 196 7.64 -8.96 0.99
N ASP A 197 8.83 -8.43 0.72
CA ASP A 197 9.24 -7.98 -0.61
C ASP A 197 10.28 -8.91 -1.24
N SER A 198 9.80 -9.78 -2.12
CA SER A 198 10.64 -10.71 -2.91
C SER A 198 11.00 -10.16 -4.29
N LEU A 199 10.52 -8.97 -4.67
CA LEU A 199 10.63 -8.46 -6.04
C LEU A 199 11.92 -7.69 -6.30
N GLN A 200 12.58 -7.19 -5.26
CA GLN A 200 13.71 -6.29 -5.41
C GLN A 200 15.03 -6.99 -5.73
N ASP A 201 15.19 -8.24 -5.29
CA ASP A 201 16.44 -8.99 -5.38
C ASP A 201 16.13 -10.47 -5.66
N ASP A 202 17.02 -11.13 -6.40
CA ASP A 202 16.89 -12.56 -6.74
C ASP A 202 17.50 -13.50 -5.69
N ASN A 203 18.20 -12.96 -4.69
CA ASN A 203 18.86 -13.65 -3.60
C ASN A 203 18.22 -13.36 -2.24
N TYR A 204 17.41 -12.31 -2.11
CA TYR A 204 16.76 -11.95 -0.85
C TYR A 204 15.25 -11.84 -0.97
N ILE A 205 14.56 -12.22 0.10
CA ILE A 205 13.17 -11.85 0.39
C ILE A 205 13.24 -10.89 1.58
N TYR A 206 12.92 -9.62 1.35
CA TYR A 206 13.05 -8.60 2.38
C TYR A 206 11.83 -8.59 3.29
N ILE A 207 12.09 -8.55 4.60
CA ILE A 207 11.08 -8.25 5.62
C ILE A 207 11.21 -6.77 5.95
N ILE A 208 10.19 -5.99 5.60
CA ILE A 208 10.21 -4.53 5.70
C ILE A 208 9.02 -4.09 6.57
N PRO A 209 9.24 -3.76 7.85
CA PRO A 209 8.28 -3.00 8.62
C PRO A 209 8.07 -1.63 8.00
N GLN A 210 6.83 -1.23 7.84
CA GLN A 210 6.47 0.07 7.31
C GLN A 210 5.23 0.60 8.02
N MET A 211 5.23 1.90 8.28
CA MET A 211 4.04 2.60 8.74
C MET A 211 3.13 2.89 7.56
N VAL A 212 1.91 2.39 7.63
CA VAL A 212 0.85 2.58 6.64
C VAL A 212 -0.10 3.62 7.17
N SER A 213 -0.42 4.63 6.36
CA SER A 213 -1.45 5.60 6.72
C SER A 213 -2.77 4.86 6.89
N ILE A 214 -3.40 5.08 8.04
CA ILE A 214 -4.77 4.64 8.28
C ILE A 214 -5.70 5.72 7.76
N ASP A 215 -6.75 5.30 7.06
CA ASP A 215 -7.89 6.18 6.80
C ASP A 215 -8.49 6.58 8.14
N THR A 216 -8.21 7.82 8.54
CA THR A 216 -8.87 8.48 9.67
C THR A 216 -10.12 9.14 9.13
N VAL A 217 -11.26 8.63 9.58
CA VAL A 217 -12.56 9.21 9.27
C VAL A 217 -12.96 10.09 10.44
N ILE A 218 -13.19 11.36 10.19
CA ILE A 218 -13.68 12.28 11.21
C ILE A 218 -15.20 12.14 11.23
N PHE A 219 -15.75 11.67 12.35
CA PHE A 219 -17.20 11.60 12.52
C PHE A 219 -17.77 12.94 12.97
N GLY A 220 -17.07 13.64 13.86
CA GLY A 220 -17.55 14.90 14.38
C GLY A 220 -16.66 15.48 15.46
N ASP A 221 -16.88 16.76 15.75
CA ASP A 221 -16.24 17.45 16.87
C ASP A 221 -17.30 17.74 17.94
N PHE A 222 -16.96 17.46 19.20
CA PHE A 222 -17.72 17.85 20.37
C PHE A 222 -17.02 19.01 21.05
N GLU A 223 -17.73 20.11 21.25
CA GLU A 223 -17.25 21.27 22.00
C GLU A 223 -18.10 21.47 23.26
N VAL A 224 -17.42 21.60 24.40
CA VAL A 224 -18.07 21.86 25.69
C VAL A 224 -18.81 23.21 25.63
N GLY A 225 -20.14 23.14 25.65
CA GLY A 225 -21.04 24.30 25.61
C GLY A 225 -21.69 24.54 24.24
N ALA A 226 -21.11 24.04 23.15
CA ALA A 226 -21.68 24.16 21.80
C ALA A 226 -22.31 22.85 21.29
N GLY A 227 -21.92 21.70 21.86
CA GLY A 227 -22.48 20.39 21.52
C GLY A 227 -21.70 19.69 20.40
N PHE A 228 -22.37 18.79 19.68
CA PHE A 228 -21.78 17.94 18.64
C PHE A 228 -22.11 18.44 17.23
N GLY A 229 -21.07 18.58 16.40
CA GLY A 229 -21.20 18.75 14.96
C GLY A 229 -20.93 17.43 14.24
N ASP A 230 -21.96 16.85 13.63
CA ASP A 230 -21.84 15.67 12.76
C ASP A 230 -21.26 16.08 11.40
N PHE A 231 -20.23 15.34 10.95
CA PHE A 231 -19.57 15.61 9.68
C PHE A 231 -19.83 14.55 8.61
N PHE A 232 -20.12 13.28 8.95
CA PHE A 232 -20.20 12.23 7.92
C PHE A 232 -20.68 10.85 8.40
N THR A 233 -21.47 10.16 7.56
CA THR A 233 -21.81 8.73 7.68
C THR A 233 -20.82 7.85 6.91
N HIS A 234 -20.16 6.89 7.56
CA HIS A 234 -19.17 6.03 6.88
C HIS A 234 -19.78 4.72 6.35
N PRO A 235 -19.35 4.16 5.20
CA PRO A 235 -19.98 2.96 4.62
C PRO A 235 -19.63 1.65 5.36
N TYR A 236 -18.69 1.69 6.30
CA TYR A 236 -18.03 0.50 6.85
C TYR A 236 -17.62 0.69 8.31
N GLY A 237 -17.52 -0.40 9.06
CA GLY A 237 -17.18 -0.39 10.49
C GLY A 237 -15.74 0.07 10.79
N LEU A 238 -15.58 0.94 11.79
CA LEU A 238 -14.34 1.58 12.27
C LEU A 238 -14.22 1.45 13.79
N MET A 239 -13.00 1.43 14.33
CA MET A 239 -12.78 1.60 15.77
C MET A 239 -12.85 3.08 16.13
N LEU A 240 -13.56 3.43 17.20
CA LEU A 240 -13.72 4.83 17.61
C LEU A 240 -12.63 5.30 18.57
N TRP A 241 -12.19 6.53 18.36
CA TRP A 241 -11.22 7.23 19.19
C TRP A 241 -11.67 8.66 19.46
N ALA A 242 -11.44 9.14 20.68
CA ALA A 242 -11.58 10.53 21.05
C ALA A 242 -10.21 11.22 21.05
N LYS A 243 -10.07 12.34 20.35
CA LYS A 243 -8.84 13.13 20.23
C LYS A 243 -9.04 14.52 20.79
N THR A 244 -8.20 14.94 21.73
CA THR A 244 -8.22 16.32 22.24
C THR A 244 -7.69 17.30 21.17
N LEU A 245 -8.45 18.35 20.86
CA LEU A 245 -8.00 19.40 19.93
C LEU A 245 -7.32 20.57 20.67
N GLU A 246 -7.44 20.59 21.98
CA GLU A 246 -6.92 21.58 22.92
C GLU A 246 -6.43 20.90 24.21
N ASP A 247 -5.70 21.62 25.05
CA ASP A 247 -5.34 21.16 26.39
C ASP A 247 -6.57 21.18 27.31
N ILE A 248 -6.84 20.07 28.00
CA ILE A 248 -7.96 19.93 28.93
C ILE A 248 -7.48 20.34 30.32
N THR A 249 -7.78 21.55 30.80
CA THR A 249 -7.11 22.13 31.98
C THR A 249 -8.00 22.33 33.21
N SER A 250 -9.32 22.26 33.03
CA SER A 250 -10.32 22.65 34.04
C SER A 250 -10.84 21.46 34.85
N SER A 251 -11.37 20.43 34.20
CA SER A 251 -11.89 19.20 34.80
C SER A 251 -11.94 18.08 33.77
N ASP A 252 -12.16 16.85 34.25
CA ASP A 252 -12.35 15.69 33.38
C ASP A 252 -13.54 15.92 32.44
N ILE A 253 -13.44 15.43 31.21
CA ILE A 253 -14.53 15.42 30.23
C ILE A 253 -15.05 13.99 30.12
N THR A 254 -16.33 13.80 30.41
CA THR A 254 -17.02 12.54 30.14
C THR A 254 -17.86 12.71 28.87
N LEU A 255 -17.59 11.91 27.85
CA LEU A 255 -18.35 11.88 26.60
C LEU A 255 -19.23 10.62 26.54
N THR A 256 -20.47 10.79 26.11
CA THR A 256 -21.37 9.71 25.72
C THR A 256 -21.61 9.79 24.21
N ILE A 257 -21.11 8.77 23.50
CA ILE A 257 -21.16 8.65 22.05
C ILE A 257 -22.30 7.72 21.67
N THR A 258 -23.24 8.20 20.86
CA THR A 258 -24.32 7.38 20.29
C THR A 258 -23.92 6.95 18.89
N TYR A 259 -23.91 5.65 18.60
CA TYR A 259 -23.35 5.10 17.37
C TYR A 259 -24.17 3.95 16.80
N THR A 260 -24.04 3.70 15.49
CA THR A 260 -24.57 2.52 14.81
C THR A 260 -23.45 1.52 14.59
N ASP A 261 -23.63 0.26 14.98
CA ASP A 261 -22.63 -0.79 14.79
C ASP A 261 -22.48 -1.19 13.30
N GLN A 262 -21.49 -2.03 12.99
CA GLN A 262 -21.31 -2.58 11.64
C GLN A 262 -22.50 -3.46 11.18
N GLY A 263 -23.23 -4.09 12.12
CA GLY A 263 -24.39 -4.93 11.85
C GLY A 263 -25.66 -4.16 11.47
N GLY A 264 -25.69 -2.84 11.67
CA GLY A 264 -26.85 -1.99 11.45
C GLY A 264 -27.93 -2.13 12.55
N ALA A 265 -27.55 -2.57 13.75
CA ALA A 265 -28.45 -2.56 14.90
C ALA A 265 -28.70 -1.12 15.41
N ASN A 266 -29.80 -0.96 16.17
CA ASN A 266 -30.24 0.28 16.82
C ASN A 266 -29.09 1.10 17.44
N PRO A 267 -29.26 2.42 17.64
CA PRO A 267 -28.21 3.25 18.23
C PRO A 267 -27.75 2.68 19.59
N ASN A 268 -26.47 2.33 19.65
CA ASN A 268 -25.76 1.92 20.85
C ASN A 268 -25.07 3.14 21.47
N THR A 269 -24.67 3.05 22.74
CA THR A 269 -23.99 4.14 23.44
C THR A 269 -22.68 3.67 24.05
N ALA A 270 -21.61 4.41 23.84
CA ALA A 270 -20.33 4.21 24.51
C ALA A 270 -19.99 5.43 25.36
N THR A 271 -19.35 5.23 26.51
CA THR A 271 -18.90 6.34 27.36
C THR A 271 -17.40 6.31 27.51
N ILE A 272 -16.77 7.48 27.45
CA ILE A 272 -15.34 7.63 27.69
C ILE A 272 -15.06 8.83 28.59
N MET A 273 -14.04 8.70 29.43
CA MET A 273 -13.53 9.77 30.28
C MET A 273 -12.18 10.22 29.75
N ILE A 274 -12.03 11.52 29.54
CA ILE A 274 -10.79 12.20 29.20
C ILE A 274 -10.34 12.95 30.46
N PRO A 275 -9.24 12.55 31.11
CA PRO A 275 -8.79 13.17 32.34
C PRO A 275 -8.44 14.64 32.16
N ARG A 276 -8.56 15.40 33.24
CA ARG A 276 -7.94 16.72 33.37
C ARG A 276 -6.43 16.63 33.15
N ASP A 277 -5.87 17.74 32.71
CA ASP A 277 -4.47 17.97 32.37
C ASP A 277 -4.00 17.11 31.18
N THR A 278 -4.95 16.63 30.38
CA THR A 278 -4.68 15.95 29.12
C THR A 278 -4.21 16.97 28.08
N PRO A 279 -3.02 16.78 27.47
CA PRO A 279 -2.53 17.69 26.46
C PRO A 279 -3.28 17.57 25.13
N LYS A 280 -3.18 18.60 24.31
CA LYS A 280 -3.66 18.61 22.93
C LYS A 280 -3.05 17.46 22.12
N GLY A 281 -3.90 16.78 21.36
CA GLY A 281 -3.52 15.69 20.46
C GLY A 281 -3.49 14.31 21.12
N SER A 282 -3.85 14.19 22.40
CA SER A 282 -4.01 12.90 23.07
C SER A 282 -5.20 12.12 22.53
N TYR A 283 -5.08 10.79 22.49
CA TYR A 283 -6.10 9.87 22.00
C TYR A 283 -6.58 8.92 23.08
N PHE A 284 -7.89 8.70 23.14
CA PHE A 284 -8.53 7.79 24.08
C PHE A 284 -9.42 6.80 23.33
N PRO A 285 -9.25 5.48 23.54
CA PRO A 285 -10.07 4.47 22.88
C PRO A 285 -11.49 4.48 23.44
N ILE A 286 -12.51 4.62 22.58
CA ILE A 286 -13.90 4.59 23.02
C ILE A 286 -14.31 3.13 23.24
N PRO A 287 -14.62 2.73 24.48
CA PRO A 287 -14.98 1.34 24.78
C PRO A 287 -16.38 1.08 24.24
N LEU A 288 -16.47 0.24 23.20
CA LEU A 288 -17.74 -0.19 22.64
C LEU A 288 -18.40 -1.24 23.54
N GLU A 289 -19.70 -1.44 23.36
CA GLU A 289 -20.42 -2.54 24.02
C GLU A 289 -19.76 -3.90 23.69
N PRO A 290 -19.75 -4.88 24.61
CA PRO A 290 -19.00 -6.13 24.43
C PRO A 290 -19.34 -6.95 23.18
N ALA A 291 -20.54 -6.77 22.61
CA ALA A 291 -20.97 -7.43 21.39
C ALA A 291 -20.49 -6.72 20.12
N ASP A 292 -20.09 -5.46 20.24
CA ASP A 292 -19.76 -4.58 19.13
C ASP A 292 -18.26 -4.63 18.86
N LYS A 293 -17.90 -4.80 17.59
CA LYS A 293 -16.50 -4.85 17.16
C LYS A 293 -16.06 -3.60 16.43
N LEU A 294 -16.99 -2.96 15.72
CA LEU A 294 -16.74 -1.84 14.82
C LEU A 294 -17.98 -0.96 14.70
N VAL A 295 -17.76 0.34 14.52
CA VAL A 295 -18.78 1.38 14.40
C VAL A 295 -18.90 1.85 12.95
N LYS A 296 -20.11 1.78 12.40
CA LYS A 296 -20.42 2.29 11.07
C LYS A 296 -20.61 3.81 11.07
N ASP A 297 -21.27 4.32 12.10
CA ASP A 297 -21.68 5.73 12.15
C ASP A 297 -21.76 6.25 13.59
N VAL A 298 -21.49 7.54 13.79
CA VAL A 298 -21.67 8.24 15.08
C VAL A 298 -22.77 9.28 14.89
N THR A 299 -23.91 9.02 15.50
CA THR A 299 -25.14 9.81 15.29
C THR A 299 -25.28 10.97 16.27
N ASN A 300 -24.62 10.90 17.42
CA ASN A 300 -24.63 11.96 18.41
C ASN A 300 -23.45 11.84 19.38
N ILE A 301 -23.01 12.97 19.94
CA ILE A 301 -22.10 13.01 21.08
C ILE A 301 -22.66 14.00 22.09
N THR A 302 -22.81 13.55 23.32
CA THR A 302 -23.05 14.43 24.46
C THR A 302 -21.88 14.35 25.41
N GLY A 303 -21.70 15.38 26.23
CA GLY A 303 -20.61 15.39 27.18
C GLY A 303 -20.86 16.31 28.36
N SER A 304 -20.15 16.05 29.44
CA SER A 304 -20.18 16.83 30.68
C SER A 304 -18.77 17.01 31.23
N GLY A 305 -18.54 18.08 31.98
CA GLY A 305 -17.20 18.45 32.45
C GLY A 305 -16.40 19.24 31.41
N GLY A 306 -15.12 19.44 31.66
CA GLY A 306 -14.27 20.35 30.90
C GLY A 306 -14.61 21.82 31.07
N GLY A 307 -13.84 22.68 30.41
CA GLY A 307 -14.03 24.13 30.34
C GLY A 307 -14.71 24.49 29.04
N THR A 308 -15.51 25.56 29.04
CA THR A 308 -16.12 26.08 27.81
C THR A 308 -15.06 26.30 26.73
N GLY A 309 -15.34 25.81 25.51
CA GLY A 309 -14.42 25.84 24.37
C GLY A 309 -13.54 24.60 24.22
N ASN A 310 -13.40 23.77 25.27
CA ASN A 310 -12.66 22.52 25.12
C ASN A 310 -13.31 21.63 24.06
N THR A 311 -12.51 21.27 23.07
CA THR A 311 -12.97 20.53 21.90
C THR A 311 -12.33 19.16 21.81
N VAL A 312 -13.15 18.15 21.56
CA VAL A 312 -12.75 16.76 21.36
C VAL A 312 -13.29 16.26 20.03
N ARG A 313 -12.41 15.78 19.17
CA ARG A 313 -12.76 15.14 17.91
C ARG A 313 -13.01 13.65 18.11
N VAL A 314 -14.12 13.13 17.61
CA VAL A 314 -14.32 11.69 17.48
C VAL A 314 -14.00 11.26 16.07
N GLU A 315 -13.06 10.32 15.97
CA GLU A 315 -12.60 9.78 14.72
C GLU A 315 -12.67 8.25 14.71
N GLY A 316 -13.10 7.72 13.56
CA GLY A 316 -13.04 6.31 13.24
C GLY A 316 -11.70 5.98 12.62
N LYS A 317 -11.03 4.98 13.19
CA LYS A 317 -9.84 4.36 12.61
C LYS A 317 -10.24 2.99 12.08
N SER A 318 -10.12 2.78 10.78
CA SER A 318 -10.42 1.47 10.22
C SER A 318 -9.35 0.46 10.65
N ALA A 319 -9.77 -0.75 11.01
CA ALA A 319 -8.90 -1.93 11.02
C ALA A 319 -8.89 -2.63 9.64
N ARG A 320 -9.13 -1.89 8.56
CA ARG A 320 -9.72 -2.48 7.35
C ARG A 320 -8.79 -3.39 6.55
N THR A 321 -9.36 -4.54 6.18
CA THR A 321 -9.22 -5.13 4.84
C THR A 321 -9.60 -4.05 3.81
N LEU A 322 -8.60 -3.50 3.11
CA LEU A 322 -8.76 -2.38 2.18
C LEU A 322 -9.45 -2.82 0.89
N PRO A 323 -10.53 -2.16 0.44
CA PRO A 323 -10.97 -2.19 -0.95
C PRO A 323 -10.01 -1.36 -1.82
N ASP A 324 -9.82 -1.81 -3.06
CA ASP A 324 -8.96 -1.28 -4.14
C ASP A 324 -8.25 0.09 -3.93
N TRP A 325 -6.97 -0.01 -3.57
CA TRP A 325 -5.80 0.87 -3.82
C TRP A 325 -6.01 2.39 -4.06
N LYS A 326 -5.58 3.18 -3.07
CA LYS A 326 -4.59 4.25 -3.27
C LYS A 326 -3.54 4.17 -2.17
N LEU A 327 -2.32 3.80 -2.55
CA LEU A 327 -1.15 4.05 -1.71
C LEU A 327 -1.09 5.56 -1.48
N GLN A 328 -1.07 6.00 -0.21
CA GLN A 328 -0.68 7.38 0.06
C GLN A 328 0.72 7.63 -0.53
N PRO A 329 0.95 8.81 -1.12
CA PRO A 329 2.18 9.10 -1.84
C PRO A 329 3.39 9.06 -0.89
N PRO A 330 4.54 8.52 -1.33
CA PRO A 330 5.81 8.67 -0.63
C PRO A 330 6.17 10.15 -0.51
N LYS A 331 6.79 10.55 0.59
CA LYS A 331 7.29 11.92 0.82
C LYS A 331 8.37 12.37 -0.20
N ASP A 332 8.85 11.48 -1.07
CA ASP A 332 9.80 11.78 -2.14
C ASP A 332 9.53 10.97 -3.43
N ILE A 333 9.14 11.68 -4.50
CA ILE A 333 8.59 11.13 -5.75
C ILE A 333 9.66 10.48 -6.68
N GLY A 334 10.94 10.70 -6.46
CA GLY A 334 11.98 10.40 -7.46
C GLY A 334 12.39 8.92 -7.63
N LYS A 335 12.19 8.04 -6.64
CA LYS A 335 12.76 6.67 -6.66
C LYS A 335 11.74 5.52 -6.63
N ASP A 336 10.54 5.73 -6.07
CA ASP A 336 9.59 4.62 -5.86
C ASP A 336 8.52 4.44 -6.95
N TYR A 337 8.29 5.47 -7.79
CA TYR A 337 7.25 5.40 -8.83
C TYR A 337 7.56 4.49 -10.03
N LYS A 338 8.78 3.93 -10.16
CA LYS A 338 9.06 2.92 -11.21
C LYS A 338 8.58 1.50 -10.86
N LYS A 339 8.10 1.24 -9.64
CA LYS A 339 7.74 -0.11 -9.19
C LYS A 339 6.24 -0.43 -9.16
N LEU A 340 5.36 0.55 -9.35
CA LEU A 340 3.91 0.34 -9.32
C LEU A 340 3.34 0.37 -10.73
N LEU A 341 3.21 -0.82 -11.33
CA LEU A 341 2.30 -1.02 -12.46
C LEU A 341 1.20 -1.99 -12.04
N ASN A 342 -0.01 -1.50 -12.29
CA ASN A 342 -1.32 -2.07 -12.13
C ASN A 342 -1.44 -3.53 -12.60
N HIS A 343 -2.46 -4.20 -12.07
CA HIS A 343 -3.13 -5.39 -12.59
C HIS A 343 -2.68 -5.79 -14.03
N VAL A 344 -1.77 -6.76 -14.14
CA VAL A 344 -1.35 -7.29 -15.44
C VAL A 344 -2.17 -8.55 -15.74
N ILE A 345 -3.20 -8.41 -16.57
CA ILE A 345 -3.84 -9.57 -17.19
C ILE A 345 -3.02 -9.95 -18.43
N VAL A 346 -2.14 -10.95 -18.32
CA VAL A 346 -1.51 -11.53 -19.52
C VAL A 346 -2.39 -12.66 -20.04
N LYS A 347 -3.15 -12.40 -21.11
CA LYS A 347 -3.95 -13.40 -21.83
C LYS A 347 -3.42 -13.56 -23.26
N GLY A 348 -2.92 -14.74 -23.61
CA GLY A 348 -2.74 -15.18 -25.00
C GLY A 348 -3.74 -16.30 -25.32
N ARG A 349 -4.31 -16.47 -26.52
CA ARG A 349 -4.12 -15.91 -27.88
C ARG A 349 -5.47 -16.11 -28.61
N GLY A 350 -6.01 -15.11 -29.30
CA GLY A 350 -7.22 -15.26 -30.14
C GLY A 350 -8.00 -13.96 -30.33
N THR A 351 -8.32 -13.63 -31.58
CA THR A 351 -9.04 -12.43 -32.05
C THR A 351 -10.46 -12.30 -31.49
N LEU A 352 -10.77 -11.25 -30.70
CA LEU A 352 -11.82 -10.23 -30.95
C LEU A 352 -12.14 -9.35 -29.73
N LYS A 353 -12.31 -8.06 -30.06
CA LYS A 353 -13.07 -6.95 -29.44
C LYS A 353 -12.96 -6.72 -27.93
N THR A 354 -12.25 -5.65 -27.60
CA THR A 354 -12.41 -4.84 -26.39
C THR A 354 -13.90 -4.58 -26.15
N GLN A 355 -14.42 -5.10 -25.04
CA GLN A 355 -15.65 -4.56 -24.46
C GLN A 355 -15.20 -3.59 -23.38
N THR A 356 -15.36 -2.30 -23.65
CA THR A 356 -15.19 -1.23 -22.67
C THR A 356 -16.23 -1.45 -21.58
N LEU A 357 -15.80 -1.90 -20.40
CA LEU A 357 -16.65 -1.93 -19.20
C LEU A 357 -16.42 -0.62 -18.47
N GLY A 358 -17.36 0.30 -18.65
CA GLY A 358 -17.45 1.58 -17.93
C GLY A 358 -16.63 2.69 -18.57
N GLU A 359 -17.31 3.73 -19.03
CA GLU A 359 -16.68 5.01 -19.34
C GLU A 359 -16.06 5.55 -18.04
N ILE A 360 -14.75 5.74 -18.06
CA ILE A 360 -14.07 6.61 -17.09
C ILE A 360 -14.71 7.99 -17.26
N PRO A 361 -15.12 8.69 -16.20
CA PRO A 361 -15.62 10.05 -16.35
C PRO A 361 -14.56 10.88 -17.08
N LEU A 362 -14.90 11.35 -18.28
CA LEU A 362 -14.17 12.42 -18.93
C LEU A 362 -14.16 13.60 -17.95
N LEU A 363 -12.97 14.10 -17.64
CA LEU A 363 -12.76 15.35 -16.92
C LEU A 363 -13.57 16.44 -17.65
N GLY A 364 -14.63 16.94 -17.01
CA GLY A 364 -15.37 18.12 -17.46
C GLY A 364 -14.45 19.34 -17.29
N THR A 365 -14.18 20.11 -18.34
CA THR A 365 -14.95 21.29 -18.75
C THR A 365 -15.34 22.19 -17.58
N GLU A 366 -14.49 23.16 -17.22
CA GLU A 366 -14.86 24.57 -17.04
C GLU A 366 -13.65 25.51 -17.29
N GLU A 367 -13.95 26.65 -17.91
CA GLU A 367 -13.18 27.86 -18.28
C GLU A 367 -11.64 27.87 -18.19
N LEU A 368 -11.00 27.78 -19.37
CA LEU A 368 -9.73 28.45 -19.63
C LEU A 368 -10.02 29.92 -19.96
N ALA A 369 -9.14 30.85 -19.58
CA ALA A 369 -9.20 32.23 -20.05
C ALA A 369 -7.82 32.64 -20.57
N ALA A 370 -7.66 32.67 -21.89
CA ALA A 370 -6.43 33.13 -22.53
C ALA A 370 -6.55 34.61 -22.94
N SER A 371 -5.75 35.49 -22.32
CA SER A 371 -5.55 36.87 -22.78
C SER A 371 -4.32 36.94 -23.67
N ALA A 372 -4.51 37.21 -24.98
CA ALA A 372 -3.43 37.34 -25.96
C ALA A 372 -3.02 38.81 -26.18
N GLY A 373 -1.72 39.09 -26.13
CA GLY A 373 -1.17 40.40 -26.52
C GLY A 373 0.35 40.56 -26.44
N GLY A 374 1.13 39.50 -26.23
CA GLY A 374 2.57 39.58 -26.05
C GLY A 374 3.33 38.38 -26.62
N SER A 375 4.66 38.45 -26.60
CA SER A 375 5.63 37.43 -27.05
C SER A 375 5.58 36.10 -26.26
N SER A 376 4.50 35.86 -25.54
CA SER A 376 4.25 34.68 -24.73
C SER A 376 2.75 34.42 -24.62
N THR A 377 2.37 33.18 -24.36
CA THR A 377 0.97 32.77 -24.16
C THR A 377 0.82 32.11 -22.81
N LEU A 378 -0.17 32.56 -22.05
CA LEU A 378 -0.49 31.99 -20.76
C LEU A 378 -1.35 30.73 -20.92
N LEU A 379 -1.00 29.68 -20.19
CA LEU A 379 -1.79 28.47 -20.04
C LEU A 379 -2.21 28.40 -18.57
N ILE A 380 -3.51 28.50 -18.31
CA ILE A 380 -4.10 28.35 -16.97
C ILE A 380 -4.93 27.07 -16.98
N ASP A 381 -4.56 26.12 -16.14
CA ASP A 381 -5.30 24.87 -15.97
C ASP A 381 -5.51 24.64 -14.48
N ALA A 382 -6.74 24.83 -14.01
CA ALA A 382 -7.11 24.77 -12.60
C ALA A 382 -6.89 23.38 -11.97
N ASP A 383 -6.84 22.33 -12.80
CA ASP A 383 -6.65 20.95 -12.36
C ASP A 383 -5.18 20.48 -12.49
N ALA A 384 -4.31 21.33 -13.04
CA ALA A 384 -2.89 21.04 -13.19
C ALA A 384 -2.10 21.34 -11.90
N PHE A 385 -0.96 20.65 -11.76
CA PHE A 385 0.01 20.86 -10.68
C PHE A 385 1.42 21.00 -11.26
N PHE A 386 1.65 22.03 -12.07
CA PHE A 386 2.87 22.21 -12.85
C PHE A 386 4.16 22.24 -12.02
N GLN A 387 4.13 22.83 -10.81
CA GLN A 387 5.30 22.84 -9.93
C GLN A 387 5.53 21.44 -9.34
N THR A 388 4.46 20.78 -8.90
CA THR A 388 4.52 19.40 -8.39
C THR A 388 4.98 18.40 -9.46
N TRP A 389 4.55 18.58 -10.72
CA TRP A 389 5.00 17.78 -11.87
C TRP A 389 6.45 18.07 -12.27
N SER A 390 7.13 19.02 -11.60
CA SER A 390 8.50 19.42 -11.88
C SER A 390 8.70 19.95 -13.30
N VAL A 391 7.68 20.61 -13.87
CA VAL A 391 7.79 21.35 -15.12
C VAL A 391 8.80 22.47 -14.94
N LYS A 392 9.65 22.73 -15.93
CA LYS A 392 10.69 23.76 -15.90
C LYS A 392 10.67 24.59 -17.18
N SER A 393 11.22 25.80 -17.09
CA SER A 393 11.53 26.61 -18.27
C SER A 393 12.38 25.79 -19.25
N GLY A 394 11.96 25.74 -20.51
CA GLY A 394 12.55 24.94 -21.57
C GLY A 394 11.83 23.63 -21.90
N ASP A 395 10.96 23.11 -21.01
CA ASP A 395 10.17 21.91 -21.30
C ASP A 395 9.21 22.14 -22.47
N LEU A 396 8.86 21.08 -23.21
CA LEU A 396 7.95 21.18 -24.35
C LEU A 396 6.52 20.86 -23.93
N VAL A 397 5.59 21.71 -24.34
CA VAL A 397 4.15 21.49 -24.22
C VAL A 397 3.59 21.25 -25.62
N LYS A 398 2.88 20.14 -25.80
CA LYS A 398 2.19 19.83 -27.05
C LYS A 398 0.69 20.06 -26.86
N ASN A 399 0.11 20.99 -27.61
CA ASN A 399 -1.34 21.06 -27.79
C ASN A 399 -1.77 19.86 -28.65
N ILE A 400 -2.44 18.89 -28.05
CA ILE A 400 -2.91 17.67 -28.72
C ILE A 400 -4.02 18.03 -29.71
N THR A 401 -4.96 18.89 -29.31
CA THR A 401 -6.12 19.29 -30.14
C THR A 401 -5.67 19.91 -31.46
N LYS A 402 -4.62 20.73 -31.43
CA LYS A 402 -4.12 21.48 -32.60
C LYS A 402 -2.86 20.88 -33.20
N ASN A 403 -2.31 19.83 -32.60
CA ASN A 403 -1.05 19.17 -32.97
C ASN A 403 0.13 20.16 -33.12
N GLN A 404 0.24 21.12 -32.20
CA GLN A 404 1.31 22.12 -32.16
C GLN A 404 2.15 21.99 -30.90
N LYS A 405 3.39 22.47 -30.92
CA LYS A 405 4.30 22.48 -29.77
C LYS A 405 4.74 23.91 -29.45
N CYS A 406 4.89 24.20 -28.16
CA CYS A 406 5.57 25.38 -27.64
C CYS A 406 6.51 24.95 -26.50
N SER A 407 7.34 25.88 -26.05
CA SER A 407 8.24 25.69 -24.92
C SER A 407 7.74 26.46 -23.70
N VAL A 408 7.90 25.91 -22.51
CA VAL A 408 7.64 26.62 -21.25
C VAL A 408 8.68 27.74 -21.11
N VAL A 409 8.22 28.97 -20.89
CA VAL A 409 9.06 30.14 -20.61
C VAL A 409 9.22 30.30 -19.10
N SER A 410 8.13 30.22 -18.34
CA SER A 410 8.12 30.24 -16.88
C SER A 410 6.98 29.40 -16.32
N VAL A 411 7.18 28.91 -15.09
CA VAL A 411 6.16 28.26 -14.27
C VAL A 411 5.70 29.28 -13.25
N ASP A 412 4.49 29.81 -13.44
CA ASP A 412 4.01 30.98 -12.69
C ASP A 412 3.20 30.56 -11.44
N GLY A 413 2.75 29.31 -11.37
CA GLY A 413 2.08 28.70 -10.23
C GLY A 413 1.79 27.21 -10.46
N GLU A 414 1.08 26.57 -9.52
CA GLU A 414 0.65 25.16 -9.69
C GLU A 414 -0.28 25.01 -10.90
N THR A 415 -1.14 25.98 -11.15
CA THR A 415 -2.17 25.93 -12.20
C THR A 415 -1.87 26.86 -13.37
N GLN A 416 -0.66 27.45 -13.46
CA GLN A 416 -0.35 28.46 -14.47
C GLN A 416 1.07 28.36 -15.02
N LEU A 417 1.20 28.39 -16.35
CA LEU A 417 2.45 28.49 -17.10
C LEU A 417 2.42 29.63 -18.11
N THR A 418 3.59 30.22 -18.35
CA THR A 418 3.83 31.04 -19.53
C THR A 418 4.60 30.21 -20.56
N THR A 419 4.10 30.16 -21.79
CA THR A 419 4.70 29.42 -22.92
C THR A 419 5.14 30.36 -24.04
N THR A 420 6.03 29.90 -24.92
CA THR A 420 6.26 30.58 -26.19
C THR A 420 4.99 30.54 -27.05
N PRO A 421 4.76 31.53 -27.93
CA PRO A 421 3.57 31.54 -28.75
C PRO A 421 3.46 30.28 -29.59
N LEU A 422 2.27 29.68 -29.61
CA LEU A 422 1.94 28.62 -30.55
C LEU A 422 1.96 29.20 -31.97
N ALA A 423 2.66 28.53 -32.89
CA ALA A 423 3.06 29.08 -34.17
C ALA A 423 1.91 29.55 -35.09
N ALA A 424 0.66 29.12 -34.86
CA ALA A 424 -0.47 29.57 -35.67
C ALA A 424 -1.82 29.70 -34.93
N THR A 425 -1.86 29.57 -33.60
CA THR A 425 -3.11 29.57 -32.82
C THR A 425 -2.88 29.99 -31.37
N PHE A 426 -3.94 30.33 -30.64
CA PHE A 426 -3.94 30.51 -29.19
C PHE A 426 -4.31 29.20 -28.49
N TRP A 427 -4.00 29.06 -27.19
CA TRP A 427 -4.64 28.07 -26.32
C TRP A 427 -6.12 28.43 -26.21
N GLY A 428 -6.98 27.57 -26.74
CA GLY A 428 -8.43 27.75 -26.69
C GLY A 428 -9.04 26.94 -25.57
N ASP A 429 -10.21 27.35 -25.12
CA ASP A 429 -10.94 26.64 -24.07
C ASP A 429 -11.27 25.22 -24.52
N GLY A 430 -10.94 24.25 -23.69
CA GLY A 430 -11.10 22.82 -24.00
C GLY A 430 -9.99 22.21 -24.86
N ASP A 431 -8.90 22.94 -25.14
CA ASP A 431 -7.72 22.33 -25.76
C ASP A 431 -7.09 21.30 -24.80
N LEU A 432 -6.78 20.11 -25.33
CA LEU A 432 -6.02 19.09 -24.62
C LEU A 432 -4.53 19.32 -24.86
N TYR A 433 -3.71 19.07 -23.85
CA TYR A 433 -2.27 19.16 -23.97
C TYR A 433 -1.53 17.97 -23.34
N GLU A 434 -0.28 17.79 -23.76
CA GLU A 434 0.67 16.80 -23.28
C GLU A 434 1.98 17.51 -22.95
N MET A 435 2.57 17.21 -21.79
CA MET A 435 3.87 17.74 -21.36
C MET A 435 4.97 16.73 -21.63
N ASP A 436 6.02 17.13 -22.36
CA ASP A 436 7.23 16.34 -22.54
C ASP A 436 8.27 16.78 -21.50
N ILE A 437 8.09 16.28 -20.28
CA ILE A 437 8.96 16.59 -19.13
C ILE A 437 10.23 15.75 -19.32
N GLY A 438 11.33 16.42 -19.67
CA GLY A 438 12.55 15.80 -20.19
C GLY A 438 13.01 14.55 -19.43
N LYS A 439 13.27 13.48 -20.19
CA LYS A 439 14.04 12.31 -19.77
C LYS A 439 15.33 12.77 -19.09
N SER A 440 15.62 12.28 -17.88
CA SER A 440 16.92 12.48 -17.24
C SER A 440 18.04 12.03 -18.17
N ILE A 441 18.85 13.00 -18.61
CA ILE A 441 20.06 12.75 -19.40
C ILE A 441 21.01 11.94 -18.49
N SER A 442 21.29 10.69 -18.87
CA SER A 442 22.29 9.87 -18.20
C SER A 442 23.67 10.50 -18.37
N SER A 443 24.48 10.46 -17.33
CA SER A 443 25.83 11.07 -17.22
C SER A 443 26.92 10.48 -18.14
N ASN A 444 26.57 10.00 -19.34
CA ASN A 444 27.53 9.46 -20.32
C ASN A 444 27.85 10.42 -21.47
N ASP A 445 27.26 11.62 -21.50
CA ASP A 445 27.57 12.66 -22.50
C ASP A 445 28.53 13.74 -21.95
N LEU A 446 29.58 13.33 -21.24
CA LEU A 446 30.75 14.19 -20.99
C LEU A 446 31.95 13.67 -21.80
N TYR A 447 31.92 13.93 -23.11
CA TYR A 447 33.15 14.00 -23.89
C TYR A 447 33.94 15.23 -23.42
N ILE A 448 35.02 15.01 -22.66
CA ILE A 448 36.17 15.91 -22.71
C ILE A 448 37.24 15.19 -23.50
N ASN A 449 37.43 15.65 -24.72
CA ASN A 449 38.58 15.34 -25.54
C ASN A 449 39.36 16.65 -25.69
N THR A 450 40.50 16.75 -25.01
CA THR A 450 41.58 17.69 -25.36
C THR A 450 42.92 17.09 -24.96
N THR A 451 43.65 16.64 -25.98
CA THR A 451 45.12 16.49 -26.14
C THR A 451 45.96 15.97 -24.99
#